data_AF-A0A3C0G8N3-F1
#
_entry.id   AF-A0A3C0G8N3-F1
#
_cell.length_a   1.000
_cell.length_b   1.000
_cell.length_c   1.000
_cell.angle_alpha   90.00
_cell.angle_beta   90.00
_cell.angle_gamma   90.00
#
_symmetry.space_group_name_H-M   'P 1'
#
loop_
_entity.id
_entity.type
_entity.pdbx_description
1 polymer ?
#
loop_
_entity_poly.entity_id
_entity_poly.type
_entity_poly.pdbx_seq_one_letter_code
_entity_poly.pdbx_strand_id
1 'polypeptide(L)'
;MAYKINNTFGTLLVALADGTIDTSTTDLTLIGKGYAGFGEKLNENLVKLLENFNNTSAPNNKIQGQLWFDQANKRLNVYDGTKFKPAGGPTNSTTAPTNAVLGDTWFDTANTQLYVYNGSSFTLIGPTTVAGSGVTQIVSEIAEDNTGVNQSYLKLVANDAVVGVVSNVAFTPSTTETNAVALTAAGFSAVAQGIQLSSSVASAKFRGTATDSDSLGGVVAA
;
A
#
# COMPACT_ATOMS: atom_id res chain seq x y z
N MET A 1 52.04 13.51 6.89
CA MET A 1 51.68 13.90 5.51
C MET A 1 50.25 13.47 5.25
N ALA A 2 49.34 14.38 4.91
CA ALA A 2 47.92 14.03 4.76
C ALA A 2 47.64 13.22 3.48
N TYR A 3 46.69 12.28 3.54
CA TYR A 3 46.16 11.59 2.37
C TYR A 3 44.73 12.05 2.04
N LYS A 4 44.34 11.98 0.77
CA LYS A 4 43.03 12.45 0.29
C LYS A 4 42.05 11.29 0.19
N ILE A 5 40.83 11.51 0.65
CA ILE A 5 39.70 10.58 0.49
C ILE A 5 38.69 11.24 -0.44
N ASN A 6 38.38 10.62 -1.57
CA ASN A 6 37.35 11.08 -2.50
C ASN A 6 36.14 10.15 -2.42
N ASN A 7 34.94 10.68 -2.71
CA ASN A 7 33.76 9.86 -2.92
C ASN A 7 33.73 9.23 -4.32
N THR A 8 32.72 8.42 -4.61
CA THR A 8 32.54 7.74 -5.90
C THR A 8 32.43 8.70 -7.10
N PHE A 9 32.03 9.95 -6.86
CA PHE A 9 31.95 10.98 -7.90
C PHE A 9 33.29 11.69 -8.15
N GLY A 10 34.35 11.32 -7.43
CA GLY A 10 35.66 11.96 -7.51
C GLY A 10 35.79 13.25 -6.69
N THR A 11 34.76 13.63 -5.93
CA THR A 11 34.79 14.81 -5.05
C THR A 11 35.59 14.51 -3.79
N LEU A 12 36.51 15.41 -3.43
CA LEU A 12 37.26 15.33 -2.19
C LEU A 12 36.32 15.44 -0.97
N LEU A 13 36.32 14.42 -0.12
CA LEU A 13 35.65 14.45 1.18
C LEU A 13 36.53 15.11 2.23
N VAL A 14 37.76 14.63 2.40
CA VAL A 14 38.71 15.16 3.38
C VAL A 14 40.16 14.90 2.97
N ALA A 15 41.06 15.80 3.36
CA ALA A 15 42.50 15.56 3.40
C ALA A 15 42.91 15.24 4.85
N LEU A 16 43.12 13.96 5.16
CA LEU A 16 43.26 13.47 6.53
C LEU A 16 44.73 13.40 6.94
N ALA A 17 45.08 14.09 8.03
CA ALA A 17 46.45 14.14 8.56
C ALA A 17 46.82 12.87 9.33
N ASP A 18 48.13 12.54 9.31
CA ASP A 18 48.68 11.44 10.08
C ASP A 18 48.42 11.61 11.58
N GLY A 19 48.17 10.51 12.28
CA GLY A 19 47.94 10.50 13.73
C GLY A 19 46.64 11.14 14.19
N THR A 20 45.70 11.46 13.27
CA THR A 20 44.40 12.07 13.60
C THR A 20 43.23 11.20 13.16
N ILE A 21 42.02 11.54 13.61
CA ILE A 21 40.76 10.97 13.12
C ILE A 21 39.83 12.09 12.67
N ASP A 22 38.94 11.79 11.74
CA ASP A 22 37.82 12.66 11.36
C ASP A 22 36.50 11.95 11.67
N THR A 23 35.64 12.63 12.43
CA THR A 23 34.30 12.18 12.81
C THR A 23 33.20 13.15 12.35
N SER A 24 33.56 14.16 11.56
CA SER A 24 32.67 15.26 11.14
C SER A 24 32.32 15.20 9.67
N THR A 25 33.17 14.64 8.83
CA THR A 25 32.98 14.58 7.38
C THR A 25 31.97 13.50 6.98
N THR A 26 31.94 12.38 7.70
CA THR A 26 30.99 11.29 7.50
C THR A 26 30.56 10.68 8.83
N ASP A 27 29.52 9.84 8.85
CA ASP A 27 29.16 9.06 10.05
C ASP A 27 30.10 7.87 10.34
N LEU A 28 31.03 7.58 9.42
CA LEU A 28 32.20 6.74 9.67
C LEU A 28 33.34 7.56 10.26
N THR A 29 34.09 6.94 11.16
CA THR A 29 35.35 7.51 11.66
C THR A 29 36.43 7.30 10.61
N LEU A 30 36.90 8.36 9.95
CA LEU A 30 38.01 8.25 9.00
C LEU A 30 39.33 8.31 9.77
N ILE A 31 40.27 7.43 9.46
CA ILE A 31 41.44 7.18 10.32
C ILE A 31 42.74 7.58 9.63
N GLY A 32 43.45 8.56 10.21
CA GLY A 32 44.75 9.01 9.73
C GLY A 32 45.82 7.93 9.87
N LYS A 33 46.81 7.95 8.99
CA LYS A 33 47.92 6.98 9.04
C LYS A 33 48.64 7.10 10.39
N GLY A 34 48.89 5.96 11.04
CA GLY A 34 49.60 5.90 12.32
C GLY A 34 48.80 6.35 13.54
N TYR A 35 47.47 6.52 13.43
CA TYR A 35 46.63 6.78 14.60
C TYR A 35 46.63 5.57 15.57
N ALA A 36 46.98 5.82 16.83
CA ALA A 36 46.91 4.81 17.88
C ALA A 36 45.44 4.50 18.20
N GLY A 37 45.06 3.22 18.19
CA GLY A 37 43.66 2.81 18.37
C GLY A 37 42.85 2.67 17.06
N PHE A 38 43.51 2.72 15.90
CA PHE A 38 42.82 2.57 14.60
C PHE A 38 41.98 1.29 14.49
N GLY A 39 42.44 0.18 15.08
CA GLY A 39 41.76 -1.13 14.96
C GLY A 39 40.35 -1.13 15.55
N GLU A 40 40.16 -0.44 16.68
CA GLU A 40 38.85 -0.28 17.31
C GLU A 40 37.91 0.53 16.40
N LYS A 41 38.36 1.69 15.91
CA LYS A 41 37.56 2.55 15.03
C LYS A 41 37.24 1.92 13.68
N LEU A 42 38.15 1.10 13.16
CA LEU A 42 37.91 0.31 11.97
C LEU A 42 36.81 -0.73 12.20
N ASN A 43 36.88 -1.50 13.29
CA ASN A 43 35.87 -2.52 13.60
C ASN A 43 34.50 -1.90 13.90
N GLU A 44 34.45 -0.77 14.62
CA GLU A 44 33.20 -0.02 14.82
C GLU A 44 32.58 0.42 13.50
N ASN A 45 33.38 0.91 12.54
CA ASN A 45 32.89 1.26 11.21
C ASN A 45 32.31 0.06 10.46
N LEU A 46 32.94 -1.12 10.54
CA LEU A 46 32.42 -2.33 9.92
C LEU A 46 31.07 -2.74 10.53
N VAL A 47 30.92 -2.63 11.86
CA VAL A 47 29.65 -2.88 12.54
C VAL A 47 28.58 -1.89 12.10
N LYS A 48 28.89 -0.59 12.07
CA LYS A 48 27.98 0.47 11.56
C LYS A 48 27.49 0.16 10.15
N LEU A 49 28.38 -0.30 9.26
CA LEU A 49 28.00 -0.66 7.89
C LEU A 49 27.12 -1.92 7.86
N LEU A 50 27.46 -2.95 8.65
CA LEU A 50 26.68 -4.19 8.74
C LEU A 50 25.25 -3.95 9.24
N GLU A 51 25.09 -3.07 10.23
CA GLU A 51 23.79 -2.74 10.82
C GLU A 51 23.09 -1.56 10.13
N ASN A 52 23.69 -1.00 9.08
CA ASN A 52 23.17 0.17 8.38
C ASN A 52 22.93 1.36 9.33
N PHE A 53 23.92 1.73 10.15
CA PHE A 53 23.87 2.87 11.08
C PHE A 53 22.65 2.88 12.02
N ASN A 54 22.21 1.70 12.45
CA ASN A 54 21.02 1.46 13.27
C ASN A 54 20.93 2.42 14.47
N ASN A 55 19.90 3.27 14.48
CA ASN A 55 19.67 4.23 15.55
C ASN A 55 18.19 4.69 15.56
N THR A 56 17.73 5.26 16.66
CA THR A 56 16.39 5.87 16.78
C THR A 56 16.31 7.25 16.12
N SER A 57 17.45 7.84 15.76
CA SER A 57 17.55 9.15 15.08
C SER A 57 18.43 9.05 13.84
N ALA A 58 18.14 9.88 12.83
CA ALA A 58 18.88 9.89 11.59
C ALA A 58 20.35 10.32 11.80
N PRO A 59 21.32 9.71 11.08
CA PRO A 59 22.71 10.13 11.11
C PRO A 59 22.91 11.60 10.72
N ASN A 60 23.86 12.28 11.34
CA ASN A 60 24.06 13.72 11.19
C ASN A 60 24.94 14.04 9.97
N ASN A 61 26.06 13.32 9.85
CA ASN A 61 27.09 13.53 8.83
C ASN A 61 26.86 12.61 7.63
N LYS A 62 25.59 12.53 7.22
CA LYS A 62 25.10 11.64 6.19
C LYS A 62 25.59 12.04 4.81
N ILE A 63 25.98 11.05 4.01
CA ILE A 63 26.36 11.22 2.61
C ILE A 63 25.30 10.64 1.67
N GLN A 64 25.19 11.16 0.45
CA GLN A 64 24.23 10.66 -0.54
C GLN A 64 24.44 9.15 -0.78
N GLY A 65 23.34 8.39 -0.74
CA GLY A 65 23.33 6.94 -0.86
C GLY A 65 23.53 6.18 0.46
N GLN A 66 23.78 6.87 1.58
CA GLN A 66 23.93 6.21 2.87
C GLN A 66 22.65 5.52 3.31
N LEU A 67 22.79 4.29 3.80
CA LEU A 67 21.72 3.52 4.41
C LEU A 67 21.59 3.82 5.89
N TRP A 68 20.36 3.83 6.39
CA TRP A 68 20.05 4.00 7.81
C TRP A 68 18.89 3.11 8.23
N PHE A 69 19.08 2.23 9.21
CA PHE A 69 18.00 1.51 9.84
C PHE A 69 17.39 2.35 10.97
N ASP A 70 16.18 2.85 10.73
CA ASP A 70 15.38 3.57 11.72
C ASP A 70 14.79 2.58 12.71
N GLN A 71 15.40 2.53 13.90
CA GLN A 71 15.00 1.61 14.95
C GLN A 71 13.62 1.94 15.52
N ALA A 72 13.19 3.20 15.48
CA ALA A 72 11.88 3.61 16.00
C ALA A 72 10.76 3.05 15.13
N ASN A 73 10.94 3.10 13.80
CA ASN A 73 9.94 2.65 12.82
C ASN A 73 10.22 1.27 12.22
N LYS A 74 11.30 0.59 12.65
CA LYS A 74 11.75 -0.73 12.16
C LYS A 74 11.88 -0.78 10.64
N ARG A 75 12.53 0.22 10.05
CA ARG A 75 12.59 0.39 8.59
C ARG A 75 13.96 0.85 8.11
N LEU A 76 14.40 0.27 6.98
CA LEU A 76 15.58 0.75 6.28
C LEU A 76 15.25 2.00 5.46
N ASN A 77 16.11 3.00 5.51
CA ASN A 77 16.04 4.24 4.73
C ASN A 77 17.35 4.46 3.95
N VAL A 78 17.28 5.26 2.89
CA VAL A 78 18.42 5.71 2.07
C VAL A 78 18.42 7.24 1.98
N TYR A 79 19.58 7.87 2.17
CA TYR A 79 19.71 9.32 2.02
C TYR A 79 19.81 9.71 0.55
N ASP A 80 18.89 10.54 0.05
CA ASP A 80 18.85 10.93 -1.37
C ASP A 80 19.71 12.15 -1.71
N GLY A 81 20.37 12.74 -0.71
CA GLY A 81 21.13 14.00 -0.82
C GLY A 81 20.44 15.17 -0.10
N THR A 82 19.14 15.05 0.18
CA THR A 82 18.35 16.05 0.92
C THR A 82 17.72 15.48 2.18
N LYS A 83 17.19 14.26 2.11
CA LYS A 83 16.53 13.58 3.24
C LYS A 83 16.68 12.06 3.16
N PHE A 84 16.42 11.39 4.27
CA PHE A 84 16.25 9.94 4.27
C PHE A 84 14.86 9.58 3.72
N LYS A 85 14.83 8.63 2.80
CA LYS A 85 13.61 8.02 2.25
C LYS A 85 13.57 6.53 2.59
N PRO A 86 12.40 5.95 2.82
CA PRO A 86 12.27 4.49 2.99
C PRO A 86 12.89 3.74 1.80
N ALA A 87 13.72 2.73 2.07
CA ALA A 87 14.35 1.89 1.06
C ALA A 87 13.44 0.75 0.57
N GLY A 88 12.21 0.66 1.11
CA GLY A 88 11.20 -0.30 0.69
C GLY A 88 9.83 0.01 1.31
N GLY A 89 8.78 -0.14 0.50
CA GLY A 89 7.38 0.07 0.90
C GLY A 89 6.90 1.53 0.91
N PRO A 90 5.60 1.76 1.13
CA PRO A 90 5.06 3.10 1.26
C PRO A 90 5.65 3.88 2.44
N THR A 91 5.65 5.20 2.31
CA THR A 91 5.75 6.06 3.49
C THR A 91 4.48 5.87 4.31
N ASN A 92 4.57 5.66 5.62
CA ASN A 92 3.41 5.46 6.48
C ASN A 92 3.24 6.68 7.37
N SER A 93 2.09 7.35 7.29
CA SER A 93 1.78 8.54 8.11
C SER A 93 0.29 8.86 8.02
N THR A 94 -0.22 9.60 9.01
CA THR A 94 -1.61 10.09 9.01
C THR A 94 -1.84 11.31 8.11
N THR A 95 -0.77 11.93 7.62
CA THR A 95 -0.81 13.06 6.69
C THR A 95 0.06 12.79 5.48
N ALA A 96 -0.36 13.33 4.33
CA ALA A 96 0.35 13.15 3.07
C ALA A 96 1.78 13.74 3.14
N PRO A 97 2.80 13.01 2.64
CA PRO A 97 4.16 13.52 2.54
C PRO A 97 4.23 14.80 1.68
N THR A 98 4.90 15.85 2.16
CA THR A 98 5.03 17.12 1.44
C THR A 98 6.09 17.12 0.34
N ASN A 99 7.01 16.16 0.37
CA ASN A 99 8.19 16.09 -0.50
C ASN A 99 8.22 14.77 -1.28
N ALA A 100 7.10 14.39 -1.88
CA ALA A 100 6.96 13.17 -2.67
C ALA A 100 7.50 13.36 -4.09
N VAL A 101 8.05 12.29 -4.68
CA VAL A 101 8.45 12.23 -6.09
C VAL A 101 7.58 11.23 -6.84
N LEU A 102 7.53 11.35 -8.18
CA LEU A 102 6.71 10.49 -9.03
C LEU A 102 6.91 9.00 -8.68
N GLY A 103 5.83 8.30 -8.39
CA GLY A 103 5.83 6.88 -8.05
C GLY A 103 6.00 6.57 -6.55
N ASP A 104 6.25 7.57 -5.71
CA ASP A 104 6.28 7.37 -4.26
C ASP A 104 4.92 6.83 -3.79
N THR A 105 4.97 5.77 -2.99
CA THR A 105 3.80 5.18 -2.35
C THR A 105 3.65 5.77 -0.94
N TRP A 106 2.42 6.05 -0.55
CA TRP A 106 2.06 6.51 0.79
C TRP A 106 0.90 5.69 1.32
N PHE A 107 1.03 5.15 2.52
CA PHE A 107 -0.04 4.48 3.24
C PHE A 107 -0.55 5.42 4.32
N ASP A 108 -1.76 5.94 4.10
CA ASP A 108 -2.50 6.73 5.06
C ASP A 108 -2.96 5.83 6.20
N THR A 109 -2.27 5.91 7.33
CA THR A 109 -2.56 5.08 8.50
C THR A 109 -3.83 5.50 9.23
N ALA A 110 -4.38 6.70 8.98
CA ALA A 110 -5.64 7.13 9.58
C ALA A 110 -6.84 6.52 8.85
N ASN A 111 -6.76 6.43 7.52
CA ASN A 111 -7.83 5.93 6.66
C ASN A 111 -7.63 4.50 6.16
N THR A 112 -6.49 3.86 6.45
CA THR A 112 -6.12 2.53 5.95
C THR A 112 -6.04 2.48 4.41
N GLN A 113 -5.57 3.56 3.78
CA GLN A 113 -5.61 3.76 2.34
C GLN A 113 -4.21 3.88 1.73
N LEU A 114 -3.99 3.20 0.61
CA LEU A 114 -2.78 3.32 -0.20
C LEU A 114 -2.97 4.40 -1.26
N TYR A 115 -1.98 5.28 -1.37
CA TYR A 115 -1.87 6.34 -2.36
C TYR A 115 -0.56 6.22 -3.15
N VAL A 116 -0.56 6.71 -4.38
CA VAL A 116 0.64 6.86 -5.23
C VAL A 116 0.77 8.31 -5.68
N TYR A 117 1.96 8.90 -5.57
CA TYR A 117 2.22 10.25 -6.05
C TYR A 117 2.37 10.26 -7.57
N ASN A 118 1.52 11.03 -8.26
CA ASN A 118 1.47 11.11 -9.72
C ASN A 118 2.39 12.19 -10.33
N GLY A 119 3.24 12.83 -9.51
CA GLY A 119 4.08 13.97 -9.92
C GLY A 119 3.51 15.34 -9.57
N SER A 120 2.26 15.41 -9.07
CA SER A 120 1.64 16.65 -8.58
C SER A 120 0.90 16.45 -7.26
N SER A 121 0.14 15.35 -7.14
CA SER A 121 -0.61 15.00 -5.95
C SER A 121 -0.62 13.48 -5.69
N PHE A 122 -1.00 13.10 -4.48
CA PHE A 122 -1.28 11.70 -4.16
C PHE A 122 -2.63 11.28 -4.73
N THR A 123 -2.65 10.18 -5.48
CA THR A 123 -3.84 9.54 -6.04
C THR A 123 -4.19 8.32 -5.21
N LEU A 124 -5.45 8.21 -4.74
CA LEU A 124 -5.93 7.05 -3.99
C LEU A 124 -5.95 5.80 -4.88
N ILE A 125 -5.29 4.73 -4.41
CA ILE A 125 -5.32 3.41 -5.03
C ILE A 125 -6.37 2.52 -4.35
N GLY A 126 -6.51 2.59 -3.02
CA GLY A 126 -7.60 1.94 -2.30
C GLY A 126 -7.28 1.54 -0.86
N PRO A 127 -8.28 1.02 -0.12
CA PRO A 127 -9.68 0.85 -0.52
C PRO A 127 -10.41 2.20 -0.63
N THR A 128 -11.38 2.32 -1.53
CA THR A 128 -12.19 3.54 -1.72
C THR A 128 -13.24 3.74 -0.62
N THR A 129 -13.31 2.83 0.36
CA THR A 129 -14.25 2.91 1.46
C THR A 129 -13.89 4.08 2.38
N VAL A 130 -14.90 4.86 2.77
CA VAL A 130 -14.76 5.91 3.77
C VAL A 130 -14.56 5.26 5.14
N ALA A 131 -13.59 5.72 5.92
CA ALA A 131 -13.38 5.22 7.28
C ALA A 131 -14.68 5.35 8.11
N GLY A 132 -15.13 4.27 8.74
CA GLY A 132 -16.39 4.21 9.49
C GLY A 132 -17.65 3.95 8.65
N SER A 133 -17.54 3.86 7.32
CA SER A 133 -18.58 3.33 6.45
C SER A 133 -18.38 1.83 6.29
N GLY A 134 -19.47 1.05 6.33
CA GLY A 134 -19.43 -0.32 5.82
C GLY A 134 -18.97 -0.34 4.35
N VAL A 135 -18.52 -1.50 3.90
CA VAL A 135 -18.05 -1.74 2.54
C VAL A 135 -19.13 -1.32 1.54
N THR A 136 -18.79 -0.40 0.63
CA THR A 136 -19.67 0.06 -0.45
C THR A 136 -18.90 0.01 -1.76
N GLN A 137 -19.18 -1.00 -2.57
CA GLN A 137 -18.44 -1.28 -3.80
C GLN A 137 -19.21 -2.27 -4.70
N ILE A 138 -18.77 -2.38 -5.95
CA ILE A 138 -19.18 -3.43 -6.86
C ILE A 138 -18.03 -4.44 -6.93
N VAL A 139 -18.29 -5.69 -6.54
CA VAL A 139 -17.30 -6.76 -6.47
C VAL A 139 -17.57 -7.78 -7.58
N SER A 140 -16.57 -8.15 -8.37
CA SER A 140 -16.68 -9.34 -9.22
C SER A 140 -16.48 -10.58 -8.36
N GLU A 141 -17.42 -11.52 -8.41
CA GLU A 141 -17.40 -12.73 -7.61
C GLU A 141 -17.74 -13.95 -8.46
N ILE A 142 -17.28 -15.11 -8.01
CA ILE A 142 -17.59 -16.41 -8.60
C ILE A 142 -18.25 -17.24 -7.52
N ALA A 143 -19.40 -17.84 -7.84
CA ALA A 143 -20.07 -18.82 -7.00
C ALA A 143 -20.43 -20.03 -7.85
N GLU A 144 -20.42 -21.21 -7.23
CA GLU A 144 -20.82 -22.44 -7.89
C GLU A 144 -22.35 -22.52 -7.96
N ASP A 145 -22.89 -22.97 -9.08
CA ASP A 145 -24.31 -23.31 -9.20
C ASP A 145 -24.62 -24.70 -8.64
N ASN A 146 -25.91 -25.04 -8.56
CA ASN A 146 -26.37 -26.33 -8.04
C ASN A 146 -26.01 -27.55 -8.92
N THR A 147 -25.33 -27.35 -10.06
CA THR A 147 -24.82 -28.40 -10.94
C THR A 147 -23.29 -28.55 -10.88
N GLY A 148 -22.61 -27.71 -10.09
CA GLY A 148 -21.16 -27.73 -9.95
C GLY A 148 -20.42 -26.79 -10.92
N VAL A 149 -21.12 -25.88 -11.60
CA VAL A 149 -20.50 -24.96 -12.57
C VAL A 149 -20.28 -23.59 -11.93
N ASN A 150 -19.08 -23.04 -12.12
CA ASN A 150 -18.73 -21.71 -11.61
C ASN A 150 -19.35 -20.59 -12.45
N GLN A 151 -20.15 -19.75 -11.81
CA GLN A 151 -20.83 -18.62 -12.41
C GLN A 151 -20.23 -17.31 -11.92
N SER A 152 -19.79 -16.47 -12.86
CA SER A 152 -19.29 -15.12 -12.57
C SER A 152 -20.44 -14.12 -12.52
N TYR A 153 -20.42 -13.23 -11.53
CA TYR A 153 -21.40 -12.16 -11.38
C TYR A 153 -20.79 -10.94 -10.70
N LEU A 154 -21.49 -9.81 -10.77
CA LEU A 154 -21.17 -8.60 -10.01
C LEU A 154 -22.05 -8.54 -8.77
N LYS A 155 -21.46 -8.39 -7.60
CA LYS A 155 -22.12 -8.18 -6.31
C LYS A 155 -22.12 -6.70 -5.96
N LEU A 156 -23.30 -6.12 -5.78
CA LEU A 156 -23.46 -4.71 -5.39
C LEU A 156 -23.60 -4.66 -3.87
N VAL A 157 -22.61 -4.09 -3.19
CA VAL A 157 -22.60 -3.94 -1.73
C VAL A 157 -22.76 -2.47 -1.37
N ALA A 158 -23.66 -2.18 -0.43
CA ALA A 158 -23.84 -0.87 0.16
C ALA A 158 -23.89 -0.99 1.68
N ASN A 159 -22.96 -0.33 2.37
CA ASN A 159 -22.83 -0.37 3.83
C ASN A 159 -22.88 -1.82 4.38
N ASP A 160 -22.01 -2.68 3.85
CA ASP A 160 -21.90 -4.12 4.15
C ASP A 160 -23.09 -5.00 3.73
N ALA A 161 -24.21 -4.42 3.29
CA ALA A 161 -25.36 -5.17 2.79
C ALA A 161 -25.25 -5.41 1.29
N VAL A 162 -25.47 -6.66 0.86
CA VAL A 162 -25.61 -6.97 -0.57
C VAL A 162 -26.99 -6.51 -1.03
N VAL A 163 -27.05 -5.47 -1.85
CA VAL A 163 -28.30 -4.85 -2.30
C VAL A 163 -28.76 -5.36 -3.66
N GLY A 164 -27.86 -5.95 -4.44
CA GLY A 164 -28.16 -6.46 -5.77
C GLY A 164 -27.04 -7.31 -6.35
N VAL A 165 -27.36 -8.01 -7.44
CA VAL A 165 -26.39 -8.71 -8.29
C VAL A 165 -26.64 -8.39 -9.75
N VAL A 166 -25.59 -8.50 -10.56
CA VAL A 166 -25.69 -8.51 -12.02
C VAL A 166 -25.05 -9.77 -12.56
N SER A 167 -25.79 -10.55 -13.33
CA SER A 167 -25.25 -11.73 -14.00
C SER A 167 -25.61 -11.74 -15.48
N ASN A 168 -24.74 -12.33 -16.29
CA ASN A 168 -25.01 -12.57 -17.72
C ASN A 168 -25.76 -13.89 -17.96
N VAL A 169 -26.06 -14.67 -16.92
CA VAL A 169 -26.75 -15.96 -17.01
C VAL A 169 -27.65 -16.15 -15.79
N ALA A 170 -28.76 -16.86 -15.96
CA ALA A 170 -29.56 -17.29 -14.83
C ALA A 170 -28.95 -18.55 -14.21
N PHE A 171 -28.89 -18.63 -12.88
CA PHE A 171 -28.40 -19.82 -12.17
C PHE A 171 -28.99 -19.94 -10.76
N THR A 172 -29.00 -21.17 -10.24
CA THR A 172 -29.37 -21.46 -8.86
C THR A 172 -28.09 -21.70 -8.07
N PRO A 173 -27.77 -20.90 -7.03
CA PRO A 173 -26.55 -21.09 -6.25
C PRO A 173 -26.47 -22.49 -5.60
N SER A 174 -25.26 -23.04 -5.53
CA SER A 174 -24.96 -24.25 -4.77
C SER A 174 -25.32 -24.08 -3.29
N THR A 175 -25.81 -25.16 -2.67
CA THR A 175 -26.13 -25.18 -1.24
C THR A 175 -24.93 -25.49 -0.36
N THR A 176 -23.77 -25.80 -0.97
CA THR A 176 -22.56 -26.24 -0.25
C THR A 176 -21.34 -25.35 -0.49
N GLU A 177 -21.26 -24.68 -1.64
CA GLU A 177 -20.14 -23.76 -1.94
C GLU A 177 -20.27 -22.46 -1.12
N THR A 178 -19.15 -21.97 -0.60
CA THR A 178 -19.13 -20.90 0.41
C THR A 178 -19.72 -19.59 -0.10
N ASN A 179 -19.34 -19.15 -1.30
CA ASN A 179 -19.84 -17.92 -1.89
C ASN A 179 -21.31 -18.07 -2.31
N ALA A 180 -21.71 -19.24 -2.82
CA ALA A 180 -23.09 -19.55 -3.16
C ALA A 180 -24.03 -19.54 -1.93
N VAL A 181 -23.57 -20.09 -0.80
CA VAL A 181 -24.30 -20.05 0.48
C VAL A 181 -24.43 -18.61 0.99
N ALA A 182 -23.34 -17.83 0.92
CA ALA A 182 -23.37 -16.41 1.28
C ALA A 182 -24.31 -15.60 0.37
N LEU A 183 -24.32 -15.89 -0.93
CA LEU A 183 -25.21 -15.29 -1.92
C LEU A 183 -26.68 -15.63 -1.63
N THR A 184 -26.97 -16.87 -1.23
CA THR A 184 -28.31 -17.28 -0.81
C THR A 184 -28.76 -16.54 0.46
N ALA A 185 -27.88 -16.42 1.47
CA ALA A 185 -28.13 -15.65 2.69
C ALA A 185 -28.35 -14.15 2.40
N ALA A 186 -27.71 -13.64 1.34
CA ALA A 186 -27.92 -12.30 0.82
C ALA A 186 -29.24 -12.12 0.04
N GLY A 187 -30.11 -13.13 -0.01
CA GLY A 187 -31.47 -13.03 -0.58
C GLY A 187 -31.59 -13.47 -2.04
N PHE A 188 -30.66 -14.28 -2.55
CA PHE A 188 -30.67 -14.78 -3.93
C PHE A 188 -30.75 -16.31 -3.96
N SER A 189 -31.93 -16.88 -3.70
CA SER A 189 -32.17 -18.33 -3.84
C SER A 189 -32.14 -18.79 -5.31
N ALA A 190 -32.35 -17.86 -6.25
CA ALA A 190 -32.05 -17.99 -7.66
C ALA A 190 -31.58 -16.63 -8.18
N VAL A 191 -30.61 -16.64 -9.09
CA VAL A 191 -30.09 -15.46 -9.78
C VAL A 191 -30.66 -15.43 -11.19
N ALA A 192 -31.30 -14.32 -11.56
CA ALA A 192 -31.77 -14.05 -12.91
C ALA A 192 -30.64 -13.44 -13.75
N GLN A 193 -30.71 -13.66 -15.06
CA GLN A 193 -29.90 -12.90 -16.02
C GLN A 193 -30.31 -11.42 -15.95
N GLY A 194 -29.34 -10.52 -15.89
CA GLY A 194 -29.55 -9.07 -15.74
C GLY A 194 -29.30 -8.59 -14.32
N ILE A 195 -29.94 -7.48 -13.94
CA ILE A 195 -29.82 -6.87 -12.62
C ILE A 195 -30.96 -7.41 -11.74
N GLN A 196 -30.60 -7.98 -10.59
CA GLN A 196 -31.56 -8.45 -9.59
C GLN A 196 -31.29 -7.79 -8.25
N LEU A 197 -32.34 -7.33 -7.58
CA LEU A 197 -32.26 -6.76 -6.24
C LEU A 197 -32.39 -7.85 -5.18
N SER A 198 -31.69 -7.65 -4.06
CA SER A 198 -31.74 -8.58 -2.93
C SER A 198 -33.12 -8.62 -2.29
N SER A 199 -33.60 -9.82 -1.98
CA SER A 199 -34.82 -10.02 -1.17
C SER A 199 -34.58 -9.87 0.34
N SER A 200 -33.32 -9.88 0.80
CA SER A 200 -32.99 -9.67 2.22
C SER A 200 -33.01 -8.19 2.60
N VAL A 201 -32.96 -7.29 1.61
CA VAL A 201 -33.08 -5.83 1.81
C VAL A 201 -34.53 -5.41 1.72
N ALA A 202 -35.11 -5.02 2.86
CA ALA A 202 -36.50 -4.60 2.95
C ALA A 202 -36.79 -3.42 2.01
N SER A 203 -37.89 -3.52 1.25
CA SER A 203 -38.33 -2.49 0.29
C SER A 203 -37.30 -2.16 -0.81
N ALA A 204 -36.39 -3.07 -1.14
CA ALA A 204 -35.56 -2.93 -2.34
C ALA A 204 -36.44 -2.78 -3.58
N LYS A 205 -36.23 -1.68 -4.32
CA LYS A 205 -36.98 -1.34 -5.52
C LYS A 205 -36.03 -0.82 -6.58
N PHE A 206 -36.24 -1.24 -7.82
CA PHE A 206 -35.63 -0.53 -8.94
C PHE A 206 -36.36 0.81 -9.10
N ARG A 207 -35.62 1.92 -8.97
CA ARG A 207 -36.18 3.26 -9.05
C ARG A 207 -35.78 3.87 -10.39
N GLY A 208 -36.71 3.88 -11.35
CA GLY A 208 -36.52 4.44 -12.67
C GLY A 208 -37.81 4.47 -13.48
N THR A 209 -37.75 5.05 -14.67
CA THR A 209 -38.82 4.98 -15.68
C THR A 209 -38.46 3.87 -16.66
N ALA A 210 -39.36 2.91 -16.85
CA ALA A 210 -39.25 1.92 -17.91
C ALA A 210 -40.04 2.41 -19.12
N THR A 211 -39.37 2.58 -20.27
CA THR A 211 -40.04 2.90 -21.55
C THR A 211 -40.77 1.68 -22.10
N ASP A 212 -40.23 0.49 -21.81
CA ASP A 212 -40.78 -0.82 -22.16
C ASP A 212 -40.38 -1.81 -21.04
N SER A 213 -41.20 -2.83 -20.82
CA SER A 213 -40.96 -3.85 -19.80
C SER A 213 -41.64 -5.15 -20.18
N ASP A 214 -40.97 -6.30 -20.05
CA ASP A 214 -41.59 -7.60 -20.36
C ASP A 214 -42.84 -7.89 -19.52
N SER A 215 -42.93 -7.35 -18.29
CA SER A 215 -44.09 -7.53 -17.42
C SER A 215 -44.31 -6.37 -16.43
N LEU A 216 -45.58 -6.12 -16.09
CA LEU A 216 -45.99 -5.18 -15.05
C LEU A 216 -46.91 -5.90 -14.05
N GLY A 217 -46.55 -5.87 -12.75
CA GLY A 217 -47.37 -6.51 -11.71
C GLY A 217 -47.50 -8.04 -11.85
N GLY A 218 -46.53 -8.70 -12.51
CA GLY A 218 -46.56 -10.16 -12.74
C GLY A 218 -47.37 -10.58 -13.96
N VAL A 219 -47.81 -9.63 -14.80
CA VAL A 219 -48.51 -9.89 -16.07
C VAL A 219 -47.65 -9.38 -17.21
N VAL A 220 -47.54 -10.15 -18.30
CA VAL A 220 -46.82 -9.74 -19.51
C VAL A 220 -47.36 -8.37 -19.96
N ALA A 221 -46.47 -7.41 -20.21
CA ALA A 221 -46.90 -6.10 -20.68
C ALA A 221 -47.43 -6.23 -22.12
N ALA A 222 -48.50 -5.47 -22.41
CA ALA A 222 -49.18 -5.49 -23.70
C ALA A 222 -48.45 -4.63 -24.75
#